data_AF-A0A497EBH8-F1
#
_entry.id   AF-A0A497EBH8-F1
#
_cell.length_a   1.000
_cell.length_b   1.000
_cell.length_c   1.000
_cell.angle_alpha   90.00
_cell.angle_beta   90.00
_cell.angle_gamma   90.00
#
_symmetry.space_group_name_H-M   'P 1'
#
loop_
_entity.id
_entity.type
_entity.pdbx_description
1 polymer ?
#
loop_
_entity_poly.entity_id
_entity_poly.type
_entity_poly.pdbx_seq_one_letter_code
_entity_poly.pdbx_strand_id
1 'polypeptide(L)'
;MTQQEKTRERLKKLIIESLNLEGMTPEMIENDAPLFGDGLGLDSVDALELVVALEKEFSIRIEGEETTREAFASVSAMAAFIDGLNE
;
A
#
# COMPACT_ATOMS: atom_id res chain seq x y z
N MET A 1 -6.89 8.37 16.50
CA MET A 1 -6.03 7.53 15.66
C MET A 1 -6.26 6.08 16.01
N THR A 2 -7.06 5.41 15.19
CA THR A 2 -7.25 3.96 15.19
C THR A 2 -5.98 3.25 14.71
N GLN A 3 -5.88 1.94 14.92
CA GLN A 3 -4.75 1.16 14.39
C GLN A 3 -4.71 1.22 12.86
N GLN A 4 -5.86 1.14 12.20
CA GLN A 4 -5.99 1.29 10.75
C GLN A 4 -5.44 2.63 10.22
N GLU A 5 -5.70 3.75 10.91
CA GLU A 5 -5.14 5.05 10.51
C GLU A 5 -3.61 5.07 10.56
N LYS A 6 -3.00 4.48 11.60
CA LYS A 6 -1.54 4.39 11.70
C LYS A 6 -0.95 3.50 10.61
N THR A 7 -1.62 2.38 10.30
CA THR A 7 -1.21 1.49 9.20
C THR A 7 -1.27 2.22 7.87
N ARG A 8 -2.36 2.95 7.58
CA ARG A 8 -2.47 3.80 6.38
C ARG A 8 -1.34 4.82 6.28
N GLU A 9 -1.02 5.55 7.34
CA GLU A 9 0.07 6.53 7.30
C GLU A 9 1.43 5.88 7.02
N ARG A 10 1.71 4.72 7.64
CA ARG A 10 2.93 3.94 7.37
C ARG A 10 2.98 3.45 5.94
N LEU A 11 1.88 2.91 5.43
CA LEU A 11 1.74 2.46 4.05
C LEU A 11 2.07 3.58 3.06
N LYS A 12 1.48 4.76 3.25
CA LYS A 12 1.70 5.90 2.36
C LYS A 12 3.15 6.38 2.36
N LYS A 13 3.80 6.41 3.53
CA LYS A 13 5.23 6.72 3.61
C LYS A 13 6.06 5.66 2.89
N LEU A 14 5.78 4.38 3.13
CA LEU A 14 6.45 3.27 2.47
C LEU A 14 6.29 3.32 0.95
N ILE A 15 5.10 3.65 0.44
CA ILE A 15 4.83 3.86 -0.99
C ILE A 15 5.74 4.96 -1.56
N ILE A 16 5.80 6.12 -0.90
CA ILE A 16 6.62 7.25 -1.34
C ILE A 16 8.11 6.91 -1.31
N GLU A 17 8.57 6.24 -0.25
CA GLU A 17 9.98 5.87 -0.07
C GLU A 17 10.40 4.75 -1.02
N SER A 18 9.55 3.72 -1.20
CA SER A 18 9.85 2.58 -2.08
C SER A 18 9.88 3.03 -3.54
N LEU A 19 8.92 3.85 -3.96
CA LEU A 19 8.78 4.28 -5.35
C LEU A 19 9.50 5.59 -5.66
N ASN A 20 10.18 6.15 -4.66
CA ASN A 20 10.93 7.38 -4.77
C ASN A 20 10.11 8.54 -5.37
N LEU A 21 8.87 8.69 -4.87
CA LEU A 21 7.92 9.71 -5.34
C LEU A 21 8.34 11.09 -4.80
N GLU A 22 9.32 11.69 -5.46
CA GLU A 22 9.87 12.99 -5.06
C GLU A 22 8.78 14.07 -5.04
N GLY A 23 8.67 14.78 -3.91
CA GLY A 23 7.68 15.83 -3.73
C GLY A 23 6.28 15.33 -3.37
N MET A 24 6.05 14.01 -3.25
CA MET A 24 4.81 13.50 -2.66
C MET A 24 4.85 13.46 -1.13
N THR A 25 3.68 13.65 -0.51
CA THR A 25 3.48 13.50 0.93
C THR A 25 2.35 12.51 1.18
N PRO A 26 2.36 11.80 2.33
CA PRO A 26 1.30 10.85 2.66
C PRO A 26 -0.09 11.52 2.79
N GLU A 27 -0.16 12.84 2.89
CA GLU A 27 -1.43 13.57 2.91
C GLU A 27 -2.03 13.73 1.50
N MET A 28 -1.20 13.73 0.45
CA MET A 28 -1.65 13.84 -0.95
C MET A 28 -2.16 12.51 -1.51
N ILE A 29 -1.80 11.39 -0.90
CA ILE A 29 -2.29 10.07 -1.30
C ILE A 29 -3.67 9.86 -0.68
N GLU A 30 -4.71 9.77 -1.50
CA GLU A 30 -6.05 9.44 -1.05
C GLU A 30 -6.15 7.99 -0.59
N ASN A 31 -6.95 7.73 0.46
CA ASN A 31 -7.03 6.38 1.04
C ASN A 31 -7.77 5.39 0.11
N ASP A 32 -8.79 5.87 -0.59
CA ASP A 32 -9.68 5.07 -1.45
C ASP A 32 -9.35 5.21 -2.93
N ALA A 33 -8.35 6.02 -3.29
CA ALA A 33 -7.94 6.16 -4.68
C ALA A 33 -7.20 4.90 -5.17
N PRO A 34 -7.34 4.57 -6.46
CA PRO A 34 -6.59 3.49 -7.08
C PRO A 34 -5.08 3.76 -6.99
N LEU A 35 -4.29 2.78 -6.57
CA LEU A 35 -2.83 2.95 -6.56
C LEU A 35 -2.27 2.84 -7.99
N PHE A 36 -2.85 2.01 -8.84
CA PHE A 36 -2.37 1.74 -10.20
C PHE A 36 -3.12 2.55 -11.25
N GLY A 37 -2.44 2.88 -12.34
CA GLY A 37 -3.05 3.59 -13.47
C GLY A 37 -3.42 5.03 -13.12
N ASP A 38 -4.72 5.33 -13.02
CA ASP A 38 -5.22 6.72 -12.97
C ASP A 38 -5.01 7.44 -11.62
N GLY A 39 -4.66 6.72 -10.55
CA GLY A 39 -4.37 7.36 -9.26
C GLY A 39 -2.89 7.72 -9.10
N LEU A 40 -2.09 6.87 -8.46
CA LEU A 40 -0.65 7.17 -8.27
C LEU A 40 0.21 6.97 -9.53
N GLY A 41 -0.37 6.51 -10.64
CA GLY A 41 0.40 6.31 -11.87
C GLY A 41 1.29 5.07 -11.85
N LEU A 42 1.12 4.17 -10.89
CA LEU A 42 2.01 3.03 -10.71
C LEU A 42 1.88 2.02 -11.84
N ASP A 43 3.01 1.49 -12.26
CA ASP A 43 3.09 0.43 -13.24
C ASP A 43 3.28 -0.96 -12.60
N SER A 44 3.33 -1.99 -13.45
CA SER A 44 3.42 -3.37 -13.00
C SER A 44 4.72 -3.68 -12.25
N VAL A 45 5.79 -2.90 -12.49
CA VAL A 45 7.08 -3.08 -11.80
C VAL A 45 7.02 -2.47 -10.42
N ASP A 46 6.46 -1.27 -10.31
CA ASP A 46 6.21 -0.59 -9.03
C ASP A 46 5.39 -1.47 -8.09
N ALA A 47 4.36 -2.15 -8.63
CA ALA A 47 3.51 -3.08 -7.87
C ALA A 47 4.33 -4.14 -7.13
N LEU A 48 5.23 -4.80 -7.87
CA LEU A 48 6.08 -5.87 -7.35
C LEU A 48 7.04 -5.35 -6.29
N GLU A 49 7.62 -4.17 -6.51
CA GLU A 49 8.56 -3.57 -5.56
C GLU A 49 7.85 -3.22 -4.24
N LEU A 50 6.66 -2.64 -4.34
CA LEU A 50 5.79 -2.33 -3.21
C LEU A 50 5.39 -3.59 -2.43
N VAL A 51 4.97 -4.66 -3.11
CA VAL A 51 4.66 -5.97 -2.49
C VAL A 51 5.84 -6.43 -1.63
N VAL A 52 7.04 -6.45 -2.20
CA VAL A 52 8.23 -6.91 -1.50
C VAL A 52 8.58 -6.00 -0.31
N ALA A 53 8.40 -4.68 -0.44
CA ALA A 53 8.62 -3.73 0.64
C ALA A 53 7.63 -3.97 1.80
N LEU A 54 6.36 -4.22 1.49
CA LEU A 54 5.29 -4.46 2.47
C LEU A 54 5.48 -5.77 3.22
N GLU A 55 5.76 -6.85 2.50
CA GLU A 55 6.04 -8.16 3.11
C GLU A 55 7.20 -8.07 4.11
N LYS A 56 8.22 -7.25 3.81
CA LYS A 56 9.35 -7.00 4.72
C LYS A 56 8.99 -6.11 5.90
N GLU A 57 8.32 -4.99 5.67
CA GLU A 57 7.97 -4.01 6.70
C GLU A 57 6.95 -4.57 7.71
N PHE A 58 5.92 -5.25 7.21
CA PHE A 58 4.84 -5.79 8.04
C PHE A 58 5.02 -7.26 8.38
N SER A 59 6.07 -7.93 7.90
CA SER A 59 6.29 -9.37 8.08
C SER A 59 5.08 -10.23 7.68
N ILE A 60 4.40 -9.83 6.60
CA ILE A 60 3.23 -10.51 6.03
C ILE A 60 3.63 -11.29 4.77
N ARG A 61 2.73 -12.17 4.32
CA ARG A 61 2.79 -12.77 2.99
C ARG A 61 1.53 -12.46 2.20
N ILE A 62 1.70 -11.97 0.98
CA ILE A 62 0.60 -11.71 0.06
C ILE A 62 0.65 -12.79 -1.01
N GLU A 63 -0.15 -13.85 -0.83
CA GLU A 63 -0.21 -14.96 -1.77
C GLU A 63 -1.53 -14.91 -2.56
N GLY A 64 -1.42 -14.98 -3.89
CA GLY A 64 -2.55 -14.97 -4.82
C GLY A 64 -2.64 -13.67 -5.63
N GLU A 65 -2.87 -13.81 -6.94
CA GLU A 65 -3.02 -12.67 -7.86
C GLU A 65 -4.26 -11.84 -7.50
N GLU A 66 -5.37 -12.49 -7.16
CA GLU A 66 -6.61 -11.81 -6.75
C GLU A 66 -6.41 -11.06 -5.43
N THR A 67 -5.86 -11.72 -4.40
CA THR A 67 -5.54 -11.11 -3.10
C THR A 67 -4.63 -9.89 -3.27
N THR A 68 -3.60 -10.02 -4.10
CA THR A 68 -2.70 -8.91 -4.40
C THR A 68 -3.50 -7.78 -5.04
N ARG A 69 -4.26 -8.06 -6.10
CA ARG A 69 -5.03 -7.02 -6.77
C ARG A 69 -6.03 -6.31 -5.86
N GLU A 70 -6.69 -7.03 -4.97
CA GLU A 70 -7.63 -6.48 -3.99
C GLU A 70 -6.92 -5.68 -2.91
N ALA A 71 -5.86 -6.23 -2.30
CA ALA A 71 -5.07 -5.53 -1.29
C ALA A 71 -4.48 -4.24 -1.87
N PHE A 72 -3.98 -4.28 -3.10
CA PHE A 72 -3.35 -3.15 -3.80
C PHE A 72 -4.33 -2.25 -4.55
N ALA A 73 -5.64 -2.47 -4.40
CA ALA A 73 -6.65 -1.62 -5.00
C ALA A 73 -6.55 -0.19 -4.45
N SER A 74 -6.34 -0.03 -3.14
CA SER A 74 -6.25 1.27 -2.46
C SER A 74 -5.51 1.15 -1.12
N VAL A 75 -5.04 2.27 -0.57
CA VAL A 75 -4.39 2.27 0.77
C VAL A 75 -5.35 1.73 1.85
N SER A 76 -6.66 2.00 1.71
CA SER A 76 -7.71 1.44 2.55
C SER A 76 -7.71 -0.08 2.55
N ALA A 77 -7.69 -0.69 1.36
CA ALA A 77 -7.70 -2.14 1.21
C ALA A 77 -6.43 -2.78 1.78
N MET A 78 -5.27 -2.19 1.51
CA MET A 78 -3.99 -2.63 2.08
C MET A 78 -4.02 -2.60 3.60
N ALA A 79 -4.49 -1.50 4.18
CA ALA A 79 -4.54 -1.35 5.63
C ALA A 79 -5.49 -2.37 6.26
N ALA A 80 -6.65 -2.59 5.65
CA ALA A 80 -7.62 -3.60 6.11
C ALA A 80 -7.04 -5.02 6.01
N PHE A 81 -6.33 -5.33 4.92
CA PHE A 81 -5.66 -6.62 4.73
C PHE A 81 -4.61 -6.88 5.82
N ILE A 82 -3.76 -5.89 6.10
CA ILE A 82 -2.71 -5.99 7.12
C ILE A 82 -3.31 -6.11 8.52
N ASP A 83 -4.34 -5.32 8.83
CA ASP A 83 -4.99 -5.34 10.14
C ASP A 83 -5.63 -6.70 10.41
N GLY A 84 -6.33 -7.28 9.41
CA GLY A 84 -6.93 -8.61 9.52
C GLY A 84 -5.95 -9.78 9.59
N LEU A 85 -4.68 -9.58 9.22
CA LEU A 85 -3.62 -10.58 9.42
C LEU A 85 -2.98 -10.55 10.82
N ASN A 86 -3.17 -9.45 11.56
CA ASN A 86 -2.59 -9.25 12.90
C ASN A 86 -3.56 -9.60 14.05
N GLU A 87 -4.64 -10.33 13.76
CA GLU A 87 -5.63 -10.82 14.74
C GLU A 87 -5.32 -12.22 15.31
#